data_AF-A0A8B7IKB9-F1
#
_entry.id   AF-A0A8B7IKB9-F1
#
_cell.length_a   1.000
_cell.length_b   1.000
_cell.length_c   1.000
_cell.angle_alpha   90.00
_cell.angle_beta   90.00
_cell.angle_gamma   90.00
#
_symmetry.space_group_name_H-M   'P 1'
#
loop_
_entity.id
_entity.type
_entity.pdbx_description
1 polymer ?
#
loop_
_entity_poly.entity_id
_entity_poly.type
_entity_poly.pdbx_seq_one_letter_code
_entity_poly.pdbx_strand_id
1 'polypeptide(L)'
;MSGHKQGHGSSEHDELREIFNDISSSSEDEDERDHHDDEDLNIMDTEEDLERQLQDKLNESDGQQQENEGSNQIVMGIQKQIDNLKSKLQETQDRRKRQEDLIMKVENLALKTRLQAVLDDFKQQEEREKQQMTSLQEQLESLMEK
;
A
#
# COMPACT_ATOMS: atom_id res chain seq x y z
N MET A 1 -2.78 -57.56 28.39
CA MET A 1 -3.74 -57.46 27.27
C MET A 1 -3.62 -56.04 26.73
N SER A 2 -2.84 -55.86 25.67
CA SER A 2 -3.27 -55.72 24.26
C SER A 2 -3.82 -54.34 23.94
N GLY A 3 -3.15 -53.64 23.01
CA GLY A 3 -3.57 -52.35 22.48
C GLY A 3 -2.49 -51.62 21.70
N HIS A 4 -1.98 -52.23 20.63
CA HIS A 4 -1.25 -51.51 19.57
C HIS A 4 -2.18 -50.52 18.87
N LYS A 5 -1.70 -49.33 18.52
CA LYS A 5 -2.13 -48.62 17.31
C LYS A 5 -1.02 -47.73 16.75
N GLN A 6 -0.71 -48.00 15.49
CA GLN A 6 0.17 -47.27 14.59
C GLN A 6 -0.19 -45.78 14.56
N GLY A 7 0.84 -44.95 14.70
CA GLY A 7 0.88 -43.60 14.12
C GLY A 7 2.22 -43.50 13.42
N HIS A 8 2.19 -43.48 12.09
CA HIS A 8 3.37 -43.27 11.26
C HIS A 8 3.97 -41.90 11.61
N GLY A 9 5.16 -41.89 12.20
CA GLY A 9 6.00 -40.69 12.24
C GLY A 9 6.58 -40.51 10.85
N SER A 10 5.96 -39.66 10.04
CA SER A 10 6.53 -39.22 8.77
C SER A 10 7.73 -38.34 9.08
N SER A 11 8.94 -38.89 8.94
CA SER A 11 10.19 -38.14 9.05
C SER A 11 10.40 -37.32 7.77
N GLU A 12 9.80 -36.13 7.72
CA GLU A 12 10.15 -35.08 6.75
C GLU A 12 11.66 -34.73 6.78
N HIS A 13 12.37 -35.18 7.82
CA HIS A 13 13.81 -35.04 7.97
C HIS A 13 14.67 -36.01 7.15
N ASP A 14 14.12 -37.15 6.70
CA ASP A 14 14.91 -38.11 5.91
C ASP A 14 14.96 -37.71 4.42
N GLU A 15 13.89 -37.13 3.88
CA GLU A 15 13.82 -36.68 2.48
C GLU A 15 14.80 -35.52 2.19
N LEU A 16 15.00 -34.61 3.14
CA LEU A 16 15.99 -33.53 3.01
C LEU A 16 17.44 -34.02 3.03
N ARG A 17 17.68 -35.22 3.58
CA ARG A 17 19.03 -35.81 3.68
C ARG A 17 19.46 -36.49 2.38
N GLU A 18 18.52 -36.99 1.59
CA GLU A 18 18.80 -37.53 0.25
C GLU A 18 19.20 -36.42 -0.74
N ILE A 19 18.51 -35.27 -0.72
CA ILE A 19 18.79 -34.14 -1.62
C ILE A 19 20.22 -33.60 -1.45
N PHE A 20 20.74 -33.56 -0.22
CA PHE A 20 22.09 -33.06 0.04
C PHE A 20 23.20 -34.06 -0.31
N ASN A 21 22.87 -35.35 -0.39
CA ASN A 21 23.82 -36.41 -0.74
C ASN A 21 24.06 -36.53 -2.25
N ASP A 22 23.07 -36.18 -3.08
CA ASP A 22 23.19 -36.23 -4.56
C ASP A 22 24.12 -35.14 -5.14
N ILE A 23 24.44 -34.09 -4.38
CA ILE A 23 25.30 -32.99 -4.85
C ILE A 23 26.80 -33.32 -4.70
N SER A 24 27.15 -34.38 -3.97
CA SER A 24 28.54 -34.83 -3.80
C SER A 24 28.83 -36.13 -4.56
N SER A 25 28.70 -36.09 -5.89
CA SER A 25 29.32 -37.09 -6.76
C SER A 25 30.08 -36.37 -7.88
N SER A 26 31.42 -36.37 -7.73
CA SER A 26 32.38 -35.91 -8.73
C SER A 26 32.31 -36.80 -9.98
N SER A 27 32.21 -36.18 -11.16
CA SER A 27 32.72 -36.77 -12.39
C SER A 27 33.63 -35.75 -13.07
N GLU A 28 34.93 -35.95 -12.89
CA GLU A 28 35.97 -35.51 -13.81
C GLU A 28 35.58 -35.89 -15.25
N ASP A 29 35.59 -34.91 -16.14
CA ASP A 29 35.91 -35.15 -17.55
C ASP A 29 36.70 -33.93 -18.05
N GLU A 30 37.98 -34.17 -18.30
CA GLU A 30 38.87 -33.28 -19.01
C GLU A 30 38.59 -33.46 -20.50
N ASP A 31 38.28 -32.39 -21.24
CA ASP A 31 38.58 -32.36 -22.67
C ASP A 31 38.78 -30.92 -23.17
N GLU A 32 40.07 -30.65 -23.31
CA GLU A 32 40.78 -29.87 -24.32
C GLU A 32 40.02 -29.06 -25.39
N ARG A 33 40.51 -27.81 -25.51
CA ARG A 33 40.71 -27.02 -26.74
C ARG A 33 39.45 -26.60 -27.50
N ASP A 34 39.16 -25.29 -27.45
CA ASP A 34 39.04 -24.56 -28.71
C ASP A 34 39.59 -23.13 -28.59
N HIS A 35 40.17 -22.72 -29.69
CA HIS A 35 40.93 -21.52 -29.97
C HIS A 35 40.00 -20.30 -29.89
N HIS A 36 40.17 -19.45 -28.88
CA HIS A 36 39.59 -18.11 -28.93
C HIS A 36 40.42 -17.28 -29.89
N ASP A 37 39.93 -17.16 -31.12
CA ASP A 37 40.31 -16.12 -32.05
C ASP A 37 40.21 -14.78 -31.32
N ASP A 38 41.33 -14.08 -31.24
CA ASP A 38 41.39 -12.66 -30.87
C ASP A 38 40.68 -11.88 -31.99
N GLU A 39 39.36 -11.90 -32.00
CA GLU A 39 38.57 -10.88 -32.68
C GLU A 39 38.92 -9.56 -31.98
N ASP A 40 39.73 -8.76 -32.67
CA ASP A 40 40.03 -7.36 -32.40
C ASP A 40 38.70 -6.59 -32.37
N LEU A 41 37.97 -6.73 -31.27
CA LEU A 41 36.82 -5.94 -30.92
C LEU A 41 37.37 -4.53 -30.82
N ASN A 42 36.99 -3.68 -31.77
CA ASN A 42 37.10 -2.23 -31.63
C ASN A 42 36.26 -1.80 -30.41
N ILE A 43 36.74 -2.05 -29.18
CA ILE A 43 36.18 -1.56 -27.90
C ILE A 43 36.66 -0.11 -27.69
N MET A 44 36.65 0.68 -28.76
CA MET A 44 36.97 2.11 -28.71
C MET A 44 35.71 2.98 -28.86
N ASP A 45 34.54 2.34 -28.82
CA ASP A 45 33.23 2.91 -28.53
C ASP A 45 32.69 2.14 -27.31
N THR A 46 32.66 2.60 -26.05
CA THR A 46 33.09 3.82 -25.38
C THR A 46 32.72 3.55 -23.91
N GLU A 47 33.68 3.19 -23.04
CA GLU A 47 33.44 3.05 -21.60
C GLU A 47 32.77 4.32 -21.03
N GLU A 48 33.18 5.48 -21.55
CA GLU A 48 32.62 6.80 -21.29
C GLU A 48 31.14 6.95 -21.73
N ASP A 49 30.70 6.25 -22.77
CA ASP A 49 29.32 6.33 -23.28
C ASP A 49 28.38 5.37 -22.54
N LEU A 50 28.92 4.22 -22.12
CA LEU A 50 28.23 3.33 -21.17
C LEU A 50 28.09 4.00 -19.80
N GLU A 51 29.12 4.71 -19.33
CA GLU A 51 29.10 5.47 -18.07
C GLU A 51 28.12 6.63 -18.15
N ARG A 52 28.07 7.38 -19.26
CA ARG A 52 27.02 8.39 -19.52
C ARG A 52 25.62 7.78 -19.50
N GLN A 53 25.40 6.66 -20.20
CA GLN A 53 24.08 6.03 -20.24
C GLN A 53 23.65 5.48 -18.87
N LEU A 54 24.58 4.96 -18.06
CA LEU A 54 24.30 4.51 -16.70
C LEU A 54 24.01 5.69 -15.77
N GLN A 55 24.76 6.79 -15.89
CA GLN A 55 24.52 8.01 -15.12
C GLN A 55 23.18 8.64 -15.49
N ASP A 56 22.82 8.67 -16.77
CA ASP A 56 21.51 9.14 -17.25
C ASP A 56 20.39 8.25 -16.70
N LYS A 57 20.53 6.92 -16.75
CA LYS A 57 19.56 5.97 -16.15
C LYS A 57 19.44 6.11 -14.63
N LEU A 58 20.55 6.35 -13.92
CA LEU A 58 20.54 6.60 -12.48
C LEU A 58 19.84 7.91 -12.15
N ASN A 59 20.13 8.98 -12.89
CA ASN A 59 19.48 10.28 -12.71
C ASN A 59 17.97 10.21 -13.04
N GLU A 60 17.58 9.46 -14.07
CA GLU A 60 16.17 9.18 -14.40
C GLU A 60 15.49 8.37 -13.29
N SER A 61 16.17 7.35 -12.75
CA SER A 61 15.66 6.50 -11.67
C SER A 61 15.52 7.27 -10.35
N ASP A 62 16.49 8.12 -10.02
CA ASP A 62 16.48 8.95 -8.82
C ASP A 62 15.37 10.01 -8.90
N GLY A 63 15.16 10.61 -10.07
CA GLY A 63 14.04 11.52 -10.32
C GLY A 63 12.68 10.85 -10.13
N GLN A 64 12.50 9.65 -10.72
CA GLN A 64 11.26 8.88 -10.59
C GLN A 64 11.01 8.39 -9.15
N GLN A 65 12.06 7.98 -8.43
CA GLN A 65 11.92 7.57 -7.02
C GLN A 65 11.52 8.76 -6.14
N GLN A 66 12.13 9.93 -6.33
CA GLN A 66 11.84 11.11 -5.53
C GLN A 66 10.42 11.65 -5.81
N GLU A 67 9.97 11.61 -7.06
CA GLU A 67 8.58 11.94 -7.44
C GLU A 67 7.56 10.94 -6.86
N ASN A 68 7.90 9.65 -6.83
CA ASN A 68 7.05 8.62 -6.26
C ASN A 68 6.95 8.75 -4.73
N GLU A 69 8.06 9.00 -4.03
CA GLU A 69 8.06 9.26 -2.58
C GLU A 69 7.23 10.50 -2.20
N GLY A 70 7.38 11.59 -2.96
CA GLY A 70 6.56 12.80 -2.80
C GLY A 70 5.07 12.54 -3.04
N SER A 71 4.73 11.79 -4.08
CA SER A 71 3.35 11.40 -4.39
C SER A 71 2.74 10.52 -3.30
N ASN A 72 3.50 9.55 -2.78
CA ASN A 72 3.09 8.70 -1.66
C ASN A 72 2.82 9.51 -0.38
N GLN A 73 3.62 10.55 -0.12
CA GLN A 73 3.40 11.44 1.03
C GLN A 73 2.10 12.26 0.90
N ILE A 74 1.78 12.73 -0.31
CA ILE A 74 0.52 13.45 -0.59
C ILE A 74 -0.68 12.53 -0.40
N VAL A 75 -0.62 11.31 -0.96
CA VAL A 75 -1.65 10.26 -0.82
C VAL A 75 -1.93 9.96 0.66
N MET A 76 -0.89 9.74 1.46
CA MET A 76 -1.04 9.53 2.90
C MET A 76 -1.66 10.74 3.62
N GLY A 77 -1.29 11.96 3.21
CA GLY A 77 -1.85 13.20 3.75
C GLY A 77 -3.36 13.31 3.51
N ILE A 78 -3.80 13.03 2.27
CA ILE A 78 -5.22 13.05 1.88
C ILE A 78 -5.98 11.95 2.61
N GLN A 79 -5.43 10.74 2.70
CA GLN A 79 -6.06 9.64 3.43
C GLN A 79 -6.30 9.99 4.91
N LYS A 80 -5.33 10.61 5.57
CA LYS A 80 -5.48 11.09 6.94
C LYS A 80 -6.55 12.18 7.05
N GLN A 81 -6.68 13.07 6.08
CA GLN A 81 -7.74 14.08 6.06
C GLN A 81 -9.12 13.43 5.91
N ILE A 82 -9.25 12.43 5.05
CA ILE A 82 -10.49 11.65 4.88
C ILE A 82 -10.89 10.98 6.20
N ASP A 83 -9.96 10.33 6.89
CA ASP A 83 -10.27 9.63 8.15
C ASP A 83 -10.67 10.60 9.28
N ASN A 84 -10.03 11.76 9.34
CA ASN A 84 -10.42 12.83 10.25
C ASN A 84 -11.83 13.36 9.94
N LEU A 85 -12.16 13.56 8.65
CA LEU A 85 -13.48 14.00 8.24
C LEU A 85 -14.56 12.94 8.49
N LYS A 86 -14.26 11.65 8.29
CA LYS A 86 -15.16 10.56 8.66
C LYS A 86 -15.49 10.59 10.16
N SER A 87 -14.46 10.79 10.99
CA SER A 87 -14.64 10.89 12.45
C SER A 87 -15.51 12.09 12.82
N LYS A 88 -15.25 13.27 12.23
CA LYS A 88 -16.06 14.47 12.44
C LYS A 88 -17.51 14.30 11.96
N LEU A 89 -17.70 13.70 10.79
CA LEU A 89 -19.04 13.42 10.25
C LEU A 89 -19.84 12.51 11.18
N GLN A 90 -19.21 11.48 11.72
CA GLN A 90 -19.84 10.59 12.69
C GLN A 90 -20.24 11.35 13.97
N GLU A 91 -19.35 12.19 14.51
CA GLU A 91 -19.66 13.03 15.68
C GLU A 91 -20.82 14.00 15.40
N THR A 92 -20.84 14.64 14.23
CA THR A 92 -21.93 15.53 13.79
C THR A 92 -23.25 14.77 13.72
N GLN A 93 -23.26 13.56 13.14
CA GLN A 93 -24.45 12.71 13.08
C GLN A 93 -24.95 12.27 14.45
N ASP A 94 -24.05 11.93 15.37
CA ASP A 94 -24.43 11.55 16.73
C ASP A 94 -25.02 12.72 17.51
N ARG A 95 -24.45 13.93 17.33
CA ARG A 95 -25.01 15.16 17.90
C ARG A 95 -26.37 15.49 17.31
N ARG A 96 -26.55 15.31 16.00
CA ARG A 96 -27.85 15.46 15.31
C ARG A 96 -28.91 14.55 15.92
N LYS A 97 -28.62 13.26 16.09
CA LYS A 97 -29.55 12.29 16.70
C LYS A 97 -29.93 12.68 18.14
N ARG A 98 -28.94 13.07 18.96
CA ARG A 98 -29.22 13.54 20.33
C ARG A 98 -30.10 14.80 20.35
N GLN A 99 -29.92 15.69 19.38
CA GLN A 99 -30.73 16.89 19.23
C GLN A 99 -32.17 16.54 18.84
N GLU A 100 -32.38 15.57 17.94
CA GLU A 100 -33.70 15.03 17.57
C GLU A 100 -34.41 14.45 18.82
N ASP A 101 -33.70 13.65 19.62
CA ASP A 101 -34.23 13.09 20.86
C ASP A 101 -34.65 14.17 21.87
N LEU A 102 -33.86 15.25 21.97
CA LEU A 102 -34.18 16.36 22.86
C LEU A 102 -35.43 17.12 22.40
N ILE A 103 -35.57 17.36 21.09
CA ILE A 103 -36.75 18.00 20.49
C ILE A 103 -38.02 17.18 20.75
N MET A 104 -37.92 15.85 20.72
CA MET A 104 -39.07 14.96 21.04
C MET A 104 -39.50 15.05 22.51
N LYS A 105 -38.56 15.32 23.43
CA LYS A 105 -38.80 15.37 24.89
C LYS A 105 -39.22 16.75 25.40
N VAL A 106 -39.00 17.82 24.63
CA VAL A 106 -39.27 19.19 25.04
C VAL A 106 -40.70 19.60 24.68
N GLU A 107 -41.49 19.94 25.70
CA GLU A 107 -42.84 20.47 25.54
C GLU A 107 -42.87 21.99 25.32
N ASN A 108 -41.82 22.70 25.76
CA ASN A 108 -41.74 24.15 25.62
C ASN A 108 -41.54 24.55 24.15
N LEU A 109 -42.51 25.25 23.57
CA LEU A 109 -42.50 25.60 22.14
C LEU A 109 -41.33 26.50 21.75
N ALA A 110 -41.00 27.51 22.56
CA ALA A 110 -39.89 28.42 22.27
C ALA A 110 -38.54 27.68 22.28
N LEU A 111 -38.34 26.81 23.27
CA LEU A 111 -37.16 25.95 23.34
C LEU A 111 -37.11 24.99 22.15
N LYS A 112 -38.25 24.38 21.78
CA LYS A 112 -38.35 23.48 20.62
C LYS A 112 -37.95 24.17 19.33
N THR A 113 -38.42 25.40 19.08
CA THR A 113 -38.02 26.21 17.91
C THR A 113 -36.52 26.46 17.89
N ARG A 114 -35.92 26.83 19.03
CA ARG A 114 -34.47 27.05 19.11
C ARG A 114 -33.69 25.76 18.87
N LEU A 115 -34.14 24.65 19.43
CA LEU A 115 -33.51 23.35 19.21
C LEU A 115 -33.63 22.89 17.75
N GLN A 116 -34.73 23.21 17.07
CA GLN A 116 -34.93 22.94 15.65
C GLN A 116 -33.93 23.71 14.78
N ALA A 117 -33.68 24.99 15.08
CA ALA A 117 -32.66 25.76 14.37
C ALA A 117 -31.26 25.12 14.49
N VAL A 118 -30.88 24.68 15.70
CA VAL A 118 -29.62 23.95 15.93
C VAL A 118 -29.60 22.61 15.18
N LEU A 119 -30.73 21.91 15.09
CA LEU A 119 -30.82 20.68 14.32
C LEU A 119 -30.58 20.91 12.82
N ASP A 120 -31.11 22.01 12.29
CA ASP A 120 -30.92 22.37 10.88
C ASP A 120 -29.47 22.81 10.60
N ASP A 121 -28.82 23.48 11.55
CA ASP A 121 -27.38 23.76 11.48
C ASP A 121 -26.55 22.46 11.40
N PHE A 122 -26.89 21.43 12.20
CA PHE A 122 -26.21 20.14 12.11
C PHE A 122 -26.42 19.45 10.76
N LYS A 123 -27.62 19.52 10.17
CA LYS A 123 -27.87 18.97 8.83
C LYS A 123 -27.04 19.66 7.76
N GLN A 124 -26.95 20.99 7.82
CA GLN A 124 -26.11 21.74 6.88
C GLN A 124 -24.63 21.41 7.07
N GLN A 125 -24.18 21.24 8.32
CA GLN A 125 -22.81 20.83 8.62
C GLN A 125 -22.50 19.44 8.07
N GLU A 126 -23.40 18.49 8.26
CA GLU A 126 -23.29 17.12 7.73
C GLU A 126 -23.14 17.13 6.20
N GLU A 127 -23.90 17.99 5.51
CA GLU A 127 -23.84 18.13 4.05
C GLU A 127 -22.48 18.71 3.60
N ARG A 128 -21.98 19.76 4.26
CA ARG A 128 -20.65 20.32 3.94
C ARG A 128 -19.53 19.30 4.15
N GLU A 129 -19.60 18.53 5.23
CA GLU A 129 -18.61 17.48 5.53
C GLU A 129 -18.63 16.36 4.48
N LYS A 130 -19.82 15.96 4.01
CA LYS A 130 -19.97 15.00 2.90
C LYS A 130 -19.38 15.54 1.60
N GLN A 131 -19.67 16.79 1.25
CA GLN A 131 -19.11 17.41 0.03
C GLN A 131 -17.59 17.50 0.08
N GLN A 132 -17.01 17.86 1.24
CA GLN A 132 -15.56 17.84 1.43
C GLN A 132 -14.98 16.43 1.29
N MET A 133 -15.67 15.42 1.83
CA MET A 133 -15.25 14.03 1.71
C MET A 133 -15.22 13.57 0.25
N THR A 134 -16.27 13.86 -0.52
CA THR A 134 -16.30 13.55 -1.96
C THR A 134 -15.16 14.23 -2.70
N SER A 135 -14.91 15.52 -2.46
CA SER A 135 -13.81 16.23 -3.11
C SER A 135 -12.44 15.62 -2.80
N LEU A 136 -12.19 15.19 -1.55
CA LEU A 136 -10.93 14.53 -1.19
C LEU A 136 -10.81 13.12 -1.77
N GLN A 137 -11.92 12.40 -1.91
CA GLN A 137 -11.94 11.09 -2.56
C GLN A 137 -11.62 11.23 -4.05
N GLU A 138 -12.20 12.20 -4.74
CA GLU A 138 -11.90 12.51 -6.15
C GLU A 138 -10.43 12.93 -6.34
N GLN A 139 -9.89 13.75 -5.41
CA GLN A 139 -8.47 14.12 -5.44
C GLN A 139 -7.56 12.89 -5.26
N LEU A 140 -7.92 11.98 -4.35
CA LEU A 140 -7.17 10.75 -4.13
C LEU A 140 -7.21 9.84 -5.36
N GLU A 141 -8.38 9.68 -5.99
CA GLU A 141 -8.56 8.88 -7.21
C GLU A 141 -7.74 9.46 -8.36
N SER A 142 -7.79 10.77 -8.59
CA SER A 142 -6.99 11.45 -9.61
C SER A 142 -5.47 11.31 -9.39
N LEU A 143 -5.02 11.10 -8.16
CA LEU A 143 -3.60 10.88 -7.85
C LEU A 143 -3.19 9.41 -8.03
N MET A 144 -4.13 8.46 -7.91
CA MET A 144 -3.87 7.04 -8.11
C MET A 144 -4.03 6.59 -9.56
N GLU A 145 -4.80 7.32 -10.37
CA GLU A 145 -5.00 7.05 -11.80
C GLU A 145 -3.88 7.59 -12.72
N LYS A 146 -2.91 8.33 -12.17
CA LYS A 146 -1.72 8.84 -12.89
C LYS A 146 -0.54 7.91 -12.73
#